data_AF-A0A067MGL7-F1
#
_entry.id   AF-A0A067MGL7-F1
#
_cell.length_a   1.000
_cell.length_b   1.000
_cell.length_c   1.000
_cell.angle_alpha   90.00
_cell.angle_beta   90.00
_cell.angle_gamma   90.00
#
_symmetry.space_group_name_H-M   'P 1'
#
loop_
_entity.id
_entity.type
_entity.pdbx_description
1 polymer ?
#
loop_
_entity_poly.entity_id
_entity_poly.type
_entity_poly.pdbx_seq_one_letter_code
_entity_poly.pdbx_strand_id
1 'polypeptide(L)'
;MVLHRINGYLTLALLIPGTISGAIVGRRAFGGSPNTQSAYYASAIMIVGAALMGISNVRNTRLHRKWMLRTVAYLAAPITTRIIALIAREIVGMIGSYFDVWTCDELAFLQSTGQGVPDFLNAYPQCGDTTVNPSTIHVPIQASTKAYPVNYGTSVRLTFGMGLWIAIVLHVIGVEIYIRSTEAANQHRRGFVLDRKKDGDH
;
A
#
# COMPACT_ATOMS: atom_id res chain seq x y z
N MET A 1 -29.63 7.27 11.61
CA MET A 1 -28.42 7.62 12.39
C MET A 1 -27.68 6.40 12.96
N VAL A 2 -28.35 5.36 13.46
CA VAL A 2 -27.69 4.19 14.08
C VAL A 2 -26.75 3.42 13.14
N LEU A 3 -27.16 3.15 11.89
CA LEU A 3 -26.32 2.46 10.88
C LEU A 3 -25.00 3.20 10.59
N HIS A 4 -25.03 4.53 10.52
CA HIS A 4 -23.83 5.34 10.33
C HIS A 4 -22.88 5.20 11.53
N ARG A 5 -23.42 5.11 12.75
CA ARG A 5 -22.61 4.97 13.97
C ARG A 5 -21.92 3.60 14.02
N ILE A 6 -22.66 2.53 13.71
CA ILE A 6 -22.14 1.17 13.63
C ILE A 6 -21.04 1.08 12.56
N ASN A 7 -21.28 1.62 11.36
CA ASN A 7 -20.30 1.62 10.29
C ASN A 7 -19.01 2.36 10.67
N GLY A 8 -19.14 3.49 11.38
CA GLY A 8 -17.99 4.24 11.90
C GLY A 8 -17.15 3.42 12.88
N TYR A 9 -17.77 2.77 13.87
CA TYR A 9 -17.05 1.93 14.83
C TYR A 9 -16.42 0.71 14.17
N LEU A 10 -17.12 0.07 13.22
CA LEU A 10 -16.58 -1.06 12.47
C LEU A 10 -15.33 -0.65 11.66
N THR A 11 -15.38 0.49 10.98
CA THR A 11 -14.25 1.00 10.19
C THR A 11 -13.03 1.29 11.09
N LEU A 12 -13.25 1.92 12.24
CA LEU A 12 -12.17 2.20 13.20
C LEU A 12 -11.59 0.91 13.81
N ALA A 13 -12.44 -0.08 14.11
CA ALA A 13 -12.00 -1.37 14.63
C ALA A 13 -11.18 -2.15 13.60
N LEU A 14 -11.57 -2.13 12.32
CA LEU A 14 -10.84 -2.80 11.23
C LEU A 14 -9.55 -2.08 10.82
N LEU A 15 -9.40 -0.80 11.17
CA LEU A 15 -8.24 0.01 10.85
C LEU A 15 -6.93 -0.55 11.42
N ILE A 16 -6.99 -0.97 12.68
CA ILE A 16 -5.83 -1.45 13.44
C ILE A 16 -5.28 -2.75 12.84
N PRO A 17 -6.07 -3.84 12.68
CA PRO A 17 -5.58 -5.06 12.05
C PRO A 17 -5.23 -4.84 10.57
N GLY A 18 -5.93 -3.95 9.86
CA GLY A 18 -5.62 -3.62 8.47
C GLY A 18 -4.25 -2.97 8.28
N THR A 19 -3.89 -2.01 9.13
CA THR A 19 -2.57 -1.35 9.08
C THR A 19 -1.44 -2.29 9.52
N ILE A 20 -1.66 -3.11 10.55
CA ILE A 20 -0.68 -4.10 11.03
C ILE A 20 -0.42 -5.17 9.95
N SER A 21 -1.48 -5.74 9.38
CA SER A 21 -1.36 -6.75 8.34
C SER A 21 -0.65 -6.20 7.10
N GLY A 22 -0.94 -4.96 6.71
CA GLY A 22 -0.22 -4.26 5.64
C GLY A 22 1.30 -4.22 5.87
N ALA A 23 1.73 -3.82 7.07
CA ALA A 23 3.15 -3.76 7.42
C ALA A 23 3.84 -5.15 7.41
N ILE A 24 3.16 -6.19 7.91
CA ILE A 24 3.69 -7.56 7.90
C ILE A 24 3.85 -8.08 6.47
N VAL A 25 2.83 -7.87 5.63
CA VAL A 25 2.83 -8.29 4.22
C VAL A 25 3.90 -7.54 3.44
N GLY A 26 4.08 -6.24 3.67
CA GLY A 26 5.16 -5.45 3.06
C GLY A 26 6.55 -6.02 3.30
N ARG A 27 6.82 -6.50 4.52
CA ARG A 27 8.12 -7.07 4.89
C ARG A 27 8.37 -8.48 4.37
N ARG A 28 7.32 -9.32 4.32
CA ARG A 28 7.46 -10.75 4.02
C ARG A 28 7.09 -11.11 2.58
N ALA A 29 5.94 -10.64 2.10
CA ALA A 29 5.40 -11.06 0.79
C ALA A 29 5.97 -10.24 -0.37
N PHE A 30 6.36 -8.99 -0.13
CA PHE A 30 6.87 -8.07 -1.15
C PHE A 30 8.39 -7.85 -1.06
N GLY A 31 9.13 -8.84 -0.55
CA GLY A 31 10.60 -8.85 -0.54
C GLY A 31 11.25 -7.94 0.50
N GLY A 32 10.47 -7.21 1.30
CA GLY A 32 11.01 -6.36 2.36
C GLY A 32 11.90 -5.23 1.87
N SER A 33 11.80 -4.81 0.60
CA SER A 33 12.54 -3.65 0.11
C SER A 33 12.22 -2.40 0.95
N PRO A 34 13.22 -1.55 1.28
CA PRO A 34 12.99 -0.29 1.97
C PRO A 34 11.96 0.62 1.26
N ASN A 35 11.85 0.52 -0.07
CA ASN A 35 10.82 1.23 -0.85
C ASN A 35 9.40 0.79 -0.46
N THR A 36 9.16 -0.53 -0.41
CA THR A 36 7.87 -1.08 -0.02
C THR A 36 7.56 -0.82 1.45
N GLN A 37 8.55 -1.00 2.33
CA GLN A 37 8.38 -0.76 3.76
C GLN A 37 8.06 0.72 4.06
N SER A 38 8.80 1.65 3.47
CA SER A 38 8.58 3.10 3.67
C SER A 38 7.20 3.53 3.18
N ALA A 39 6.73 3.03 2.04
CA ALA A 39 5.39 3.31 1.53
C ALA A 39 4.30 2.82 2.52
N TYR A 40 4.45 1.61 3.07
CA TYR A 40 3.52 1.08 4.07
C TYR A 40 3.53 1.89 5.37
N TYR A 41 4.71 2.19 5.92
CA TYR A 41 4.80 2.97 7.16
C TYR A 41 4.26 4.39 6.99
N ALA A 42 4.54 5.04 5.86
CA ALA A 42 3.96 6.34 5.53
C ALA A 42 2.42 6.24 5.46
N SER A 43 1.88 5.24 4.74
CA SER A 43 0.43 5.01 4.65
C SER A 43 -0.22 4.82 6.03
N ALA A 44 0.41 4.02 6.90
CA ALA A 44 -0.09 3.74 8.24
C ALA A 44 -0.10 5.00 9.11
N ILE A 45 0.98 5.79 9.09
CA ILE A 45 1.08 7.06 9.85
C ILE A 45 -0.02 8.04 9.38
N MET A 46 -0.22 8.19 8.07
CA MET A 46 -1.26 9.07 7.54
C MET A 46 -2.66 8.62 7.94
N ILE A 47 -2.95 7.33 7.84
CA ILE A 47 -4.24 6.74 8.20
C ILE A 47 -4.52 6.93 9.70
N VAL A 48 -3.58 6.55 10.56
CA VAL A 48 -3.72 6.66 12.02
C VAL A 48 -3.79 8.12 12.44
N GLY A 49 -2.92 8.98 11.90
CA GLY A 49 -2.93 10.42 12.19
C GLY A 49 -4.26 11.08 11.82
N ALA A 50 -4.78 10.79 10.62
CA ALA A 50 -6.09 11.31 10.19
C ALA A 50 -7.24 10.78 11.05
N ALA A 51 -7.21 9.49 11.43
CA ALA A 51 -8.23 8.91 12.29
C ALA A 51 -8.21 9.51 13.70
N LEU A 52 -7.03 9.70 14.30
CA LEU A 52 -6.88 10.35 15.61
C LEU A 52 -7.42 11.78 15.58
N MET A 53 -7.04 12.57 14.57
CA MET A 53 -7.57 13.92 14.39
C MET A 53 -9.08 13.93 14.18
N GLY A 54 -9.64 12.93 13.48
CA GLY A 54 -11.08 12.74 13.35
C GLY A 54 -11.77 12.49 14.69
N ILE A 55 -11.23 11.59 15.50
CA ILE A 55 -11.79 11.25 16.82
C ILE A 55 -11.70 12.44 17.79
N SER A 56 -10.56 13.12 17.84
CA SER A 56 -10.36 14.31 18.70
C SER A 56 -11.34 15.44 18.36
N ASN A 57 -11.73 15.55 17.09
CA ASN A 57 -12.65 16.59 16.61
C ASN A 57 -14.12 16.15 16.59
N VAL A 58 -14.52 15.04 17.21
CA VAL A 58 -15.91 14.54 17.15
C VAL A 58 -16.97 15.56 17.60
N ARG A 59 -16.58 16.50 18.48
CA ARG A 59 -17.44 17.62 18.94
C ARG A 59 -17.60 18.72 17.89
N ASN A 60 -16.62 18.90 17.00
CA ASN A 60 -16.69 19.82 15.86
C ASN A 60 -16.97 19.00 14.61
N THR A 61 -18.26 18.84 14.30
CA THR A 61 -18.75 17.96 13.25
C THR A 61 -18.14 18.26 11.86
N ARG A 62 -17.76 19.52 11.60
CA ARG A 62 -17.07 19.92 10.36
C ARG A 62 -15.66 19.37 10.26
N LEU A 63 -14.85 19.60 11.29
CA LEU A 63 -13.47 19.12 11.32
C LEU A 63 -13.45 17.59 11.38
N HIS A 64 -14.33 16.99 12.19
CA HIS A 64 -14.54 15.55 12.22
C HIS A 64 -14.76 14.99 10.81
N ARG A 65 -15.72 15.54 10.04
CA ARG A 65 -15.99 15.10 8.67
C ARG A 65 -14.76 15.22 7.77
N LYS A 66 -14.06 16.37 7.78
CA LYS A 66 -12.88 16.58 6.94
C LYS A 66 -11.79 15.54 7.23
N TRP A 67 -11.52 15.25 8.51
CA TRP A 67 -10.54 14.25 8.90
C TRP A 67 -10.99 12.82 8.60
N MET A 68 -12.26 12.48 8.82
CA MET A 68 -12.78 11.15 8.46
C MET A 68 -12.75 10.89 6.95
N LEU A 69 -12.96 11.91 6.11
CA LEU A 69 -12.79 11.79 4.66
C LEU A 69 -11.34 11.48 4.27
N ARG A 70 -10.36 12.12 4.90
CA ARG A 70 -8.94 11.82 4.71
C ARG A 70 -8.62 10.38 5.08
N THR A 71 -9.10 9.91 6.22
CA THR A 71 -8.91 8.52 6.66
C THR A 71 -9.42 7.53 5.62
N VAL A 72 -10.66 7.72 5.12
CA VAL A 72 -11.25 6.81 4.12
C VAL A 72 -10.51 6.88 2.78
N ALA A 73 -10.10 8.07 2.33
CA ALA A 73 -9.32 8.22 1.11
C ALA A 73 -7.96 7.50 1.22
N TYR A 74 -7.25 7.66 2.33
CA TYR A 74 -5.95 7.01 2.53
C TYR A 74 -6.08 5.48 2.63
N LEU A 75 -7.17 4.98 3.21
CA LEU A 75 -7.48 3.55 3.21
C LEU A 75 -7.76 2.96 1.83
N ALA A 76 -8.16 3.79 0.85
CA ALA A 76 -8.35 3.34 -0.52
C ALA A 76 -7.02 3.21 -1.30
N ALA A 77 -5.91 3.77 -0.79
CA ALA A 77 -4.62 3.72 -1.49
C ALA A 77 -4.10 2.30 -1.78
N PRO A 78 -4.14 1.32 -0.85
CA PRO A 78 -3.76 -0.06 -1.14
C PRO A 78 -4.62 -0.73 -2.22
N ILE A 79 -5.88 -0.31 -2.38
CA ILE A 79 -6.77 -0.82 -3.44
C ILE A 79 -6.31 -0.27 -4.79
N THR A 80 -6.11 1.04 -4.90
CA THR A 80 -5.59 1.68 -6.12
C THR A 80 -4.20 1.16 -6.50
N THR A 81 -3.37 0.86 -5.51
CA THR A 81 -2.04 0.24 -5.70
C THR A 81 -2.13 -1.04 -6.52
N ARG A 82 -3.16 -1.87 -6.33
CA ARG A 82 -3.33 -3.11 -7.11
C ARG A 82 -3.48 -2.82 -8.59
N ILE A 83 -4.28 -1.82 -8.95
CA ILE A 83 -4.49 -1.42 -10.35
C ILE A 83 -3.19 -0.88 -10.94
N ILE A 84 -2.49 0.00 -10.21
CA ILE A 84 -1.21 0.57 -10.66
C ILE A 84 -0.16 -0.52 -10.84
N ALA A 85 -0.03 -1.44 -9.89
CA ALA A 85 0.96 -2.52 -9.95
C ALA A 85 0.68 -3.51 -11.10
N LEU A 86 -0.59 -3.80 -11.41
CA LEU A 86 -0.97 -4.64 -12.56
C LEU A 86 -0.51 -4.06 -13.89
N ILE A 87 -0.58 -2.73 -14.04
CA ILE A 87 -0.11 -2.04 -15.25
C ILE A 87 1.42 -1.96 -15.24
N ALA A 88 1.99 -1.54 -14.11
CA ALA A 88 3.42 -1.31 -13.97
C ALA A 88 4.25 -2.57 -14.22
N ARG A 89 3.80 -3.75 -13.79
CA ARG A 89 4.55 -5.00 -13.98
C ARG A 89 4.69 -5.39 -15.45
N GLU A 90 3.68 -5.09 -16.28
CA GLU A 90 3.77 -5.37 -17.71
C GLU A 90 4.76 -4.41 -18.36
N ILE A 91 4.75 -3.13 -17.98
CA ILE A 91 5.70 -2.13 -18.46
C ILE A 91 7.13 -2.52 -18.10
N VAL A 92 7.37 -2.83 -16.82
CA VAL A 92 8.69 -3.23 -16.31
C VAL A 92 9.17 -4.52 -16.99
N GLY A 93 8.27 -5.49 -17.19
CA GLY A 93 8.57 -6.72 -17.90
C GLY A 93 8.89 -6.52 -19.39
N MET A 94 8.23 -5.57 -20.06
CA MET A 94 8.53 -5.22 -21.46
C MET A 94 9.88 -4.51 -21.61
N ILE A 95 10.26 -3.66 -20.65
CA ILE A 95 11.56 -2.96 -20.66
C ILE A 95 12.69 -3.97 -20.45
N GLY A 96 12.50 -4.97 -19.58
CA GLY A 96 13.44 -6.07 -19.38
C GLY A 96 14.76 -5.69 -18.69
N SER A 97 14.98 -4.42 -18.34
CA SER A 97 16.21 -3.96 -17.66
C SER A 97 16.08 -3.85 -16.14
N TYR A 98 14.96 -4.28 -15.56
CA TYR A 98 14.70 -4.20 -14.13
C TYR A 98 14.94 -5.52 -13.42
N PHE A 99 15.60 -5.45 -12.28
CA PHE A 99 15.97 -6.59 -11.46
C PHE A 99 15.62 -6.31 -10.00
N ASP A 100 15.20 -7.35 -9.27
CA ASP A 100 15.11 -7.31 -7.81
C ASP A 100 16.04 -8.35 -7.20
N VAL A 101 16.44 -8.12 -5.96
CA VAL A 101 17.37 -8.99 -5.24
C VAL A 101 16.60 -10.01 -4.42
N TRP A 102 16.92 -11.28 -4.61
CA TRP A 102 16.37 -12.41 -3.84
C TRP A 102 17.48 -13.09 -3.07
N THR A 103 17.13 -13.77 -1.98
CA THR A 103 18.06 -14.65 -1.29
C THR A 103 18.01 -16.07 -1.84
N CYS A 104 19.11 -16.82 -1.72
CA CYS A 104 19.15 -18.21 -2.20
C CYS A 104 18.19 -19.14 -1.45
N ASP A 105 17.85 -18.85 -0.19
CA ASP A 105 16.84 -19.60 0.57
C ASP A 105 15.42 -19.35 0.06
N GLU A 106 15.06 -18.12 -0.31
CA GLU A 106 13.80 -17.79 -0.98
C GLU A 106 13.68 -18.55 -2.30
N LEU A 107 14.78 -18.64 -3.05
CA LEU A 107 14.80 -19.36 -4.32
C LEU A 107 14.74 -20.87 -4.15
N ALA A 108 15.44 -21.44 -3.18
CA ALA A 108 15.36 -22.86 -2.86
C ALA A 108 13.93 -23.23 -2.43
N PHE A 109 13.27 -22.37 -1.66
CA PHE A 109 11.85 -22.55 -1.32
C PHE A 109 10.95 -22.55 -2.56
N LEU A 110 11.11 -21.59 -3.48
CA LEU A 110 10.37 -21.58 -4.75
C LEU A 110 10.66 -22.82 -5.59
N GLN A 111 11.91 -23.29 -5.62
CA GLN A 111 12.28 -24.52 -6.32
C GLN A 111 11.56 -25.74 -5.73
N SER A 112 11.55 -25.88 -4.40
CA SER A 112 10.88 -26.99 -3.71
C SER A 112 9.36 -27.01 -3.89
N THR A 113 8.75 -25.85 -4.15
CA THR A 113 7.30 -25.72 -4.40
C THR A 113 6.94 -25.84 -5.89
N GLY A 114 7.91 -26.15 -6.76
CA GLY A 114 7.72 -26.26 -8.21
C GLY A 114 7.55 -24.91 -8.92
N GLN A 115 7.86 -23.80 -8.25
CA GLN A 115 7.76 -22.42 -8.76
C GLN A 115 9.13 -21.81 -9.13
N GLY A 116 10.18 -22.62 -9.14
CA GLY A 116 11.54 -22.19 -9.47
C GLY A 116 11.82 -22.10 -10.97
N VAL A 117 13.08 -22.28 -11.34
CA VAL A 117 13.58 -22.17 -12.71
C VAL A 117 14.15 -23.52 -13.14
N PRO A 118 13.98 -23.96 -14.41
CA PRO A 118 14.69 -25.11 -14.94
C PRO A 118 16.20 -24.95 -14.77
N ASP A 119 16.91 -26.04 -14.48
CA ASP A 119 18.36 -26.02 -14.26
C ASP A 119 18.82 -24.96 -13.24
N PHE A 120 18.13 -24.90 -12.10
CA PHE A 120 18.33 -23.90 -11.04
C PHE A 120 19.81 -23.62 -10.70
N LEU A 121 20.63 -24.66 -10.54
CA LEU A 121 22.05 -24.52 -10.21
C LEU A 121 22.91 -24.00 -11.37
N ASN A 122 22.48 -24.17 -12.62
CA ASN A 122 23.13 -23.55 -13.77
C ASN A 122 22.75 -22.07 -13.88
N ALA A 123 21.50 -21.72 -13.57
CA ALA A 123 21.04 -20.34 -13.59
C ALA A 123 21.58 -19.50 -12.41
N TYR A 124 21.71 -20.13 -11.23
CA TYR A 124 22.16 -19.49 -10.00
C TYR A 124 23.20 -20.36 -9.27
N PRO A 125 24.42 -20.52 -9.82
CA PRO A 125 25.46 -21.39 -9.24
C PRO A 125 25.86 -21.00 -7.82
N GLN A 126 25.78 -19.71 -7.48
CA GLN A 126 26.03 -19.18 -6.14
C GLN A 126 25.07 -19.71 -5.07
N CYS A 127 23.89 -20.22 -5.46
CA CYS A 127 22.97 -20.86 -4.53
C CYS A 127 23.28 -22.36 -4.27
N GLY A 128 24.29 -22.92 -4.93
CA GLY A 128 24.75 -24.29 -4.73
C GLY A 128 25.80 -24.46 -3.62
N ASP A 129 26.31 -23.37 -3.04
CA ASP A 129 27.31 -23.43 -1.98
C ASP A 129 26.66 -23.87 -0.65
N THR A 130 27.10 -25.01 -0.12
CA THR A 130 26.62 -25.57 1.16
C THR A 130 27.42 -25.11 2.37
N THR A 131 28.51 -24.35 2.16
CA THR A 131 29.41 -23.89 3.23
C THR A 131 28.97 -22.56 3.84
N VAL A 132 28.12 -21.81 3.15
CA VAL A 132 27.60 -20.50 3.56
C VAL A 132 26.09 -20.59 3.80
N ASN A 133 25.58 -19.78 4.72
CA ASN A 133 24.13 -19.69 4.96
C ASN A 133 23.41 -19.13 3.71
N PRO A 134 22.49 -19.88 3.07
CA PRO A 134 21.80 -19.44 1.86
C PRO A 134 20.94 -18.18 2.05
N SER A 135 20.52 -17.87 3.29
CA SER A 135 19.82 -16.62 3.61
C SER A 135 20.69 -15.36 3.53
N THR A 136 22.01 -15.52 3.43
CA THR A 136 22.97 -14.40 3.29
C THR A 136 23.48 -14.20 1.87
N ILE A 137 23.17 -15.14 0.97
CA ILE A 137 23.58 -15.06 -0.43
C ILE A 137 22.45 -14.38 -1.21
N HIS A 138 22.79 -13.30 -1.90
CA HIS A 138 21.85 -12.46 -2.64
C HIS A 138 22.11 -12.55 -4.14
N VAL A 139 21.02 -12.69 -4.92
CA VAL A 139 21.09 -12.84 -6.37
C VAL A 139 20.07 -11.93 -7.06
N PRO A 140 20.45 -11.25 -8.15
CA PRO A 140 19.51 -10.45 -8.92
C PRO A 140 18.66 -11.34 -9.82
N ILE A 141 17.36 -11.07 -9.86
CA ILE A 141 16.40 -11.75 -10.73
C ILE A 141 15.71 -10.72 -11.60
N GLN A 142 15.62 -10.99 -12.89
CA GLN A 142 14.96 -10.12 -13.85
C GLN A 142 13.45 -10.12 -13.63
N ALA A 143 12.85 -8.94 -13.66
CA ALA A 143 11.41 -8.76 -13.62
C ALA A 143 10.79 -9.09 -14.98
N SER A 144 9.87 -10.05 -15.02
CA SER A 144 9.13 -10.38 -16.25
C SER A 144 7.81 -11.06 -15.92
N THR A 145 6.75 -10.68 -16.63
CA THR A 145 5.42 -11.30 -16.53
C THR A 145 5.26 -12.53 -17.43
N LYS A 146 6.22 -12.78 -18.33
CA LYS A 146 6.16 -13.82 -19.36
C LYS A 146 7.19 -14.95 -19.20
N ALA A 147 8.07 -14.86 -18.19
CA ALA A 147 9.10 -15.84 -17.90
C ALA A 147 8.64 -16.83 -16.81
N TYR A 148 9.52 -17.19 -15.87
CA TYR A 148 9.22 -18.15 -14.81
C TYR A 148 8.47 -17.50 -13.63
N PRO A 149 7.83 -18.29 -12.75
CA PRO A 149 7.08 -17.75 -11.61
C PRO A 149 7.90 -16.83 -10.71
N VAL A 150 9.21 -17.10 -10.55
CA VAL A 150 10.13 -16.22 -9.82
C VAL A 150 10.31 -14.84 -10.49
N ASN A 151 10.37 -14.78 -11.82
CA ASN A 151 10.45 -13.52 -12.56
C ASN A 151 9.15 -12.72 -12.42
N TYR A 152 8.01 -13.41 -12.42
CA TYR A 152 6.72 -12.80 -12.16
C TYR A 152 6.66 -12.25 -10.74
N GLY A 153 7.09 -13.03 -9.74
CA GLY A 153 7.21 -12.58 -8.35
C GLY A 153 8.11 -11.35 -8.21
N THR A 154 9.21 -11.31 -8.95
CA THR A 154 10.13 -10.16 -9.02
C THR A 154 9.41 -8.91 -9.55
N SER A 155 8.63 -9.04 -10.64
CA SER A 155 7.84 -7.93 -11.18
C SER A 155 6.80 -7.40 -10.18
N VAL A 156 6.20 -8.29 -9.37
CA VAL A 156 5.25 -7.92 -8.32
C VAL A 156 5.95 -7.17 -7.18
N ARG A 157 7.09 -7.67 -6.69
CA ARG A 157 7.86 -7.04 -5.61
C ARG A 157 8.31 -5.62 -5.97
N LEU A 158 8.88 -5.44 -7.16
CA LEU A 158 9.38 -4.15 -7.64
C LEU A 158 8.29 -3.09 -7.76
N THR A 159 7.16 -3.47 -8.35
CA THR A 159 6.11 -2.52 -8.72
C THR A 159 5.19 -2.17 -7.57
N PHE A 160 5.12 -3.01 -6.53
CA PHE A 160 4.20 -2.80 -5.42
C PHE A 160 4.52 -1.53 -4.62
N GLY A 161 5.78 -1.37 -4.16
CA GLY A 161 6.16 -0.20 -3.36
C GLY A 161 6.02 1.12 -4.12
N MET A 162 6.47 1.13 -5.38
CA MET A 162 6.28 2.28 -6.29
C MET A 162 4.78 2.59 -6.50
N GLY A 163 3.97 1.57 -6.78
CA GLY A 163 2.54 1.73 -6.97
C GLY A 163 1.83 2.28 -5.74
N LEU A 164 2.28 1.88 -4.54
CA LEU A 164 1.74 2.38 -3.29
C LEU A 164 2.06 3.86 -3.06
N TRP A 165 3.29 4.30 -3.38
CA TRP A 165 3.63 5.71 -3.33
C TRP A 165 2.79 6.56 -4.30
N ILE A 166 2.61 6.10 -5.53
CA ILE A 166 1.77 6.80 -6.52
C ILE A 166 0.31 6.87 -6.01
N ALA A 167 -0.22 5.76 -5.50
CA ALA A 167 -1.57 5.71 -4.94
C ALA A 167 -1.74 6.68 -3.75
N ILE A 168 -0.76 6.73 -2.85
CA ILE A 168 -0.74 7.67 -1.71
C ILE A 168 -0.87 9.10 -2.21
N VAL A 169 -0.03 9.52 -3.17
CA VAL A 169 -0.05 10.89 -3.70
C VAL A 169 -1.39 11.22 -4.34
N LEU A 170 -1.94 10.28 -5.13
CA LEU A 170 -3.26 10.45 -5.77
C LEU A 170 -4.36 10.67 -4.73
N HIS A 171 -4.38 9.89 -3.64
CA HIS A 171 -5.40 10.02 -2.60
C HIS A 171 -5.21 11.25 -1.71
N VAL A 172 -3.97 11.64 -1.42
CA VAL A 172 -3.65 12.89 -0.69
C VAL A 172 -4.12 14.11 -1.48
N ILE A 173 -3.82 14.18 -2.77
CA ILE A 173 -4.25 15.31 -3.60
C ILE A 173 -5.76 15.26 -3.83
N GLY A 174 -6.28 14.08 -4.20
CA GLY A 174 -7.68 13.89 -4.56
C GLY A 174 -8.64 14.24 -3.42
N VAL A 175 -8.29 13.87 -2.18
CA VAL A 175 -9.16 14.17 -1.02
C VAL A 175 -9.22 15.66 -0.72
N GLU A 176 -8.12 16.40 -0.87
CA GLU A 176 -8.12 17.85 -0.65
C GLU A 176 -8.94 18.58 -1.72
N ILE A 177 -8.83 18.16 -2.99
CA ILE A 177 -9.67 18.68 -4.07
C ILE A 177 -11.15 18.41 -3.77
N TYR A 178 -11.48 17.19 -3.33
CA TYR A 178 -12.85 16.81 -2.97
C TYR A 178 -13.41 17.60 -1.77
N ILE A 179 -12.60 17.81 -0.73
CA ILE A 179 -13.02 18.59 0.44
C ILE A 179 -13.32 20.03 0.04
N ARG A 180 -12.44 20.67 -0.75
CA ARG A 180 -12.60 22.07 -1.19
C ARG A 180 -13.82 22.25 -2.09
N SER A 181 -14.04 21.34 -3.04
CA SER A 181 -15.17 21.41 -3.96
C SER A 181 -16.52 21.18 -3.28
N THR A 182 -16.57 20.36 -2.22
CA THR A 182 -17.82 20.04 -1.50
C THR A 182 -18.10 20.96 -0.31
N GLU A 183 -17.22 21.92 0.00
CA GLU A 183 -17.36 22.75 1.20
C GLU A 183 -18.59 23.68 1.16
N ALA A 184 -18.84 24.34 0.02
CA ALA A 184 -19.98 25.25 -0.14
C ALA A 184 -21.32 24.51 -0.20
N ALA A 185 -21.38 23.38 -0.91
CA ALA A 185 -22.61 22.58 -1.07
C ALA A 185 -23.14 22.03 0.27
N ASN A 186 -22.24 21.75 1.21
CA ASN A 186 -22.62 21.27 2.55
C ASN A 186 -23.20 22.37 3.47
N GLN A 187 -23.12 23.65 3.07
CA GLN A 187 -23.69 24.77 3.84
C GLN A 187 -25.17 25.04 3.49
N HIS A 188 -25.60 24.71 2.27
CA HIS A 188 -26.92 25.04 1.76
C HIS A 188 -27.99 23.95 1.94
N ARG A 189 -27.65 22.75 2.42
CA ARG A 189 -28.66 21.77 2.81
C ARG A 189 -29.41 22.26 4.05
N ARG A 190 -30.67 22.67 3.86
CA ARG A 190 -31.58 23.13 4.92
C ARG A 190 -31.72 22.05 6.01
N GLY A 191 -31.43 22.41 7.25
CA GLY A 191 -31.35 21.50 8.40
C GLY A 191 -29.89 21.11 8.69
N PHE A 192 -29.22 21.90 9.53
CA PHE A 192 -27.79 21.74 9.81
C PHE A 192 -27.48 20.38 10.45
N VAL A 193 -26.87 19.47 9.68
CA VAL A 193 -26.21 18.26 10.21
C VAL A 193 -24.79 18.60 10.71
N LEU A 194 -24.22 19.72 10.26
CA LEU A 194 -22.88 20.19 10.61
C LEU A 194 -22.96 21.57 11.28
N ASP A 195 -22.04 21.84 12.21
CA ASP A 195 -21.94 23.13 12.92
C ASP A 195 -21.88 24.31 11.93
N ARG A 196 -22.36 25.51 12.33
CA ARG A 196 -22.28 26.72 11.49
C ARG A 196 -20.80 27.17 11.34
N LYS A 197 -20.41 27.70 10.17
CA LYS A 197 -19.09 28.33 10.01
C LYS A 197 -19.03 29.49 11.01
N LYS A 198 -17.99 29.57 11.85
CA LYS A 198 -17.75 30.79 12.62
C LYS A 198 -17.24 31.85 11.64
N ASP A 199 -17.82 33.03 11.72
CA ASP A 199 -17.43 34.17 10.89
C ASP A 199 -16.00 34.57 11.29
N GLY A 200 -14.98 34.19 10.50
CA GLY A 200 -13.57 34.52 10.79
C GLY A 200 -12.49 33.54 10.32
N ASP A 201 -12.81 32.26 10.02
CA ASP A 201 -11.82 31.31 9.47
C ASP A 201 -11.71 31.47 7.94
N HIS A 202 -10.62 32.14 7.51
CA HIS A 202 -10.14 32.18 6.13
C HIS A 202 -9.12 31.06 5.88
#